data_AF-A0A4V1M6L8-F1
#
_entry.id   AF-A0A4V1M6L8-F1
#
_cell.length_a   1.000
_cell.length_b   1.000
_cell.length_c   1.000
_cell.angle_alpha   90.00
_cell.angle_beta   90.00
_cell.angle_gamma   90.00
#
_symmetry.space_group_name_H-M   'P 1'
#
loop_
_entity.id
_entity.type
_entity.pdbx_description
1 polymer ?
#
loop_
_entity_poly.entity_id
_entity_poly.type
_entity_poly.pdbx_seq_one_letter_code
_entity_poly.pdbx_strand_id
1 'polypeptide(L)'
;MISALQGLWRKHGAKTEAKPTGSAYFDGTSVVIVKSRCWIQGPLYIEDEPHRIFAASEKKQIQDFLVQILTSPVEIDRNPKPSIDPDAHKKMLKVRSQKEGITRYQHVGLRVDDGVLQVTPSQRDLKTKSWLYSDLVLKEESWHEPDRATDLLFEAFTACK
;
A
#
# COMPACT_ATOMS: atom_id res chain seq x y z
N MET A 1 33.66 -4.75 -6.41
CA MET A 1 33.01 -6.01 -6.82
C MET A 1 31.51 -5.82 -6.72
N ILE A 2 30.87 -5.52 -7.85
CA ILE A 2 29.41 -5.37 -7.92
C ILE A 2 28.85 -6.79 -8.12
N SER A 3 28.25 -7.31 -7.05
CA SER A 3 27.79 -8.69 -6.89
C SER A 3 26.68 -9.06 -7.88
N ALA A 4 26.62 -10.34 -8.23
CA ALA A 4 25.82 -11.04 -9.23
C ALA A 4 24.29 -10.77 -9.25
N LEU A 5 23.77 -9.93 -8.36
CA LEU A 5 22.36 -9.52 -8.29
C LEU A 5 21.93 -8.63 -9.47
N GLN A 6 22.84 -7.88 -10.09
CA GLN A 6 22.52 -7.10 -11.30
C GLN A 6 22.30 -7.98 -12.55
N GLY A 7 22.78 -9.23 -12.53
CA GLY A 7 22.70 -10.15 -13.68
C GLY A 7 21.34 -10.84 -13.86
N LEU A 8 20.49 -10.84 -12.82
CA LEU A 8 19.15 -11.44 -12.87
C LEU A 8 18.11 -10.54 -13.56
N TRP A 9 18.40 -9.25 -13.72
CA TRP A 9 17.53 -8.27 -14.39
C TRP A 9 17.29 -8.55 -15.88
N ARG A 10 18.19 -9.30 -16.54
CA ARG A 10 18.14 -9.52 -18.00
C ARG A 10 17.49 -10.83 -18.43
N LYS A 11 17.38 -11.83 -17.54
CA LYS A 11 17.06 -13.21 -17.94
C LYS A 11 15.58 -13.59 -17.85
N HIS A 12 14.83 -12.95 -16.97
CA HIS A 12 13.37 -13.01 -16.98
C HIS A 12 12.92 -11.60 -17.27
N GLY A 13 12.28 -11.36 -18.40
CA GLY A 13 11.72 -10.05 -18.73
C GLY A 13 10.76 -9.63 -17.62
N ALA A 14 11.29 -8.93 -16.62
CA ALA A 14 10.52 -8.15 -15.69
C ALA A 14 9.84 -7.14 -16.58
N LYS A 15 8.58 -7.38 -16.93
CA LYS A 15 7.74 -6.34 -17.51
C LYS A 15 7.86 -5.16 -16.57
N THR A 16 8.59 -4.15 -17.01
CA THR A 16 8.97 -2.94 -16.28
C THR A 16 7.76 -2.02 -16.13
N GLU A 17 6.59 -2.59 -15.89
CA GLU A 17 5.36 -1.85 -15.71
C GLU A 17 5.17 -1.68 -14.21
N ALA A 18 5.54 -0.50 -13.73
CA ALA A 18 5.12 -0.09 -12.40
C ALA A 18 3.60 0.02 -12.43
N LYS A 19 2.92 -0.86 -11.70
CA LYS A 19 1.46 -0.84 -11.59
C LYS A 19 1.04 0.16 -10.51
N PRO A 20 -0.13 0.79 -10.63
CA PRO A 20 -0.67 1.59 -9.54
C PRO A 20 -0.76 0.74 -8.28
N THR A 21 0.01 1.12 -7.26
CA THR A 21 0.02 0.47 -5.95
C THR A 21 -0.22 1.50 -4.86
N GLY A 22 -0.67 1.01 -3.72
CA GLY A 22 -0.91 1.85 -2.55
C GLY A 22 -0.83 1.03 -1.28
N SER A 23 -0.83 1.75 -0.17
CA SER A 23 -0.96 1.18 1.16
C SER A 23 -2.06 1.91 1.91
N ALA A 24 -2.88 1.16 2.62
CA ALA A 24 -3.89 1.74 3.49
C ALA A 24 -3.74 1.19 4.91
N TYR A 25 -3.98 2.08 5.88
CA TYR A 25 -3.82 1.80 7.30
C TYR A 25 -5.08 2.19 8.04
N PHE A 26 -5.51 1.38 9.01
CA PHE A 26 -6.71 1.65 9.80
C PHE A 26 -6.43 1.45 11.29
N ASP A 27 -6.77 2.44 12.11
CA ASP A 27 -6.61 2.38 13.58
C ASP A 27 -7.93 2.19 14.34
N GLY A 28 -9.00 1.77 13.65
CA GLY A 28 -10.34 1.66 14.22
C GLY A 28 -11.17 2.95 14.11
N THR A 29 -10.53 4.08 13.83
CA THR A 29 -11.21 5.40 13.73
C THR A 29 -10.94 6.11 12.42
N SER A 30 -9.71 6.04 11.93
CA SER A 30 -9.25 6.75 10.75
C SER A 30 -8.56 5.82 9.77
N VAL A 31 -8.78 6.07 8.48
CA VAL A 31 -8.06 5.44 7.39
C VAL A 31 -6.97 6.39 6.92
N VAL A 32 -5.74 5.89 6.82
CA VAL A 32 -4.62 6.60 6.18
C VAL A 32 -4.34 5.90 4.86
N ILE A 33 -4.47 6.61 3.74
CA ILE A 33 -4.22 6.09 2.41
C ILE A 33 -2.99 6.77 1.82
N VAL A 34 -2.15 5.97 1.19
CA VAL A 34 -0.86 6.38 0.68
C VAL A 34 -0.67 5.79 -0.69
N LYS A 35 -0.39 6.66 -1.68
CA LYS A 35 0.10 6.20 -2.98
C LYS A 35 1.53 5.73 -2.80
N SER A 36 1.81 4.49 -3.20
CA SER A 36 3.13 3.90 -3.05
C SER A 36 3.57 3.20 -4.33
N ARG A 37 4.89 3.16 -4.58
CA ARG A 37 5.48 2.29 -5.62
C ARG A 37 6.15 1.11 -4.94
N CYS A 38 5.73 -0.08 -5.33
CA CYS A 38 6.39 -1.34 -5.03
C CYS A 38 7.09 -1.82 -6.32
N TRP A 39 8.42 -1.87 -6.30
CA TRP A 39 9.11 -2.75 -7.24
C TRP A 39 8.95 -4.18 -6.71
N ILE A 40 8.73 -5.16 -7.59
CA ILE A 40 8.48 -6.58 -7.26
C ILE A 40 9.45 -7.12 -6.17
N GLN A 41 10.65 -6.54 -6.04
CA GLN A 41 11.61 -6.82 -4.96
C GLN A 41 12.37 -5.56 -4.47
N GLY A 42 11.68 -4.43 -4.23
CA GLY A 42 12.31 -3.18 -3.79
C GLY A 42 11.70 -2.56 -2.53
N PRO A 43 12.36 -1.52 -1.96
CA PRO A 43 11.79 -0.78 -0.83
C PRO A 43 10.48 -0.10 -1.23
N LEU A 44 9.60 0.12 -0.25
CA LEU A 44 8.37 0.88 -0.45
C LEU A 44 8.72 2.36 -0.67
N TYR A 45 8.30 2.92 -1.80
CA TYR A 45 8.44 4.35 -2.08
C TYR A 45 7.09 5.02 -1.85
N ILE A 46 7.01 5.93 -0.89
CA ILE A 46 5.83 6.78 -0.69
C ILE A 46 5.95 7.94 -1.68
N GLU A 47 4.99 8.05 -2.60
CA GLU A 47 5.01 9.09 -3.64
C GLU A 47 4.42 10.42 -3.15
N ASP A 48 3.31 10.33 -2.44
CA ASP A 48 2.47 11.46 -2.10
C ASP A 48 2.31 11.60 -0.59
N GLU A 49 1.88 12.79 -0.16
CA GLU A 49 1.52 13.00 1.24
C GLU A 49 0.38 12.04 1.65
N PRO A 50 0.48 11.43 2.84
CA PRO A 50 -0.56 10.54 3.34
C PRO A 50 -1.85 11.29 3.61
N HIS A 51 -2.96 10.75 3.14
CA HIS A 51 -4.28 11.32 3.38
C HIS A 51 -4.95 10.55 4.51
N ARG A 52 -5.29 11.27 5.59
CA ARG A 52 -6.00 10.72 6.75
C ARG A 52 -7.45 11.16 6.72
N ILE A 53 -8.36 10.18 6.75
CA ILE A 53 -9.80 10.36 6.61
C ILE A 53 -10.50 9.68 7.79
N PHE A 54 -11.58 10.27 8.31
CA PHE A 54 -12.31 9.71 9.45
C PHE A 54 -13.33 8.66 8.97
N ALA A 55 -13.15 7.40 9.37
CA ALA A 55 -13.84 6.26 8.77
C ALA A 55 -15.37 6.30 8.95
N ALA A 56 -15.83 6.82 10.09
CA ALA A 56 -17.26 6.80 10.46
C ALA A 56 -18.13 7.76 9.64
N SER A 57 -17.54 8.81 9.06
CA SER A 57 -18.30 9.91 8.45
C SER A 57 -17.98 10.14 6.97
N GLU A 58 -16.94 9.51 6.44
CA GLU A 58 -16.33 9.94 5.17
C GLU A 58 -16.08 8.76 4.19
N LYS A 59 -16.97 7.75 4.17
CA LYS A 59 -16.87 6.62 3.21
C LYS A 59 -16.68 7.08 1.75
N LYS A 60 -17.46 8.08 1.31
CA LYS A 60 -17.33 8.65 -0.03
C LYS A 60 -15.94 9.23 -0.28
N GLN A 61 -15.35 9.92 0.70
CA GLN A 61 -14.02 10.50 0.56
C GLN A 61 -12.94 9.42 0.48
N ILE A 62 -13.10 8.32 1.24
CA ILE A 62 -12.24 7.12 1.13
C ILE A 62 -12.33 6.56 -0.29
N GLN A 63 -13.54 6.38 -0.82
CA GLN A 63 -13.79 5.91 -2.19
C GLN A 63 -13.11 6.81 -3.23
N ASP A 64 -13.40 8.12 -3.19
CA ASP A 64 -12.88 9.10 -4.14
C ASP A 64 -11.34 9.10 -4.12
N PHE A 65 -10.75 9.02 -2.93
CA PHE A 65 -9.29 9.02 -2.78
C PHE A 65 -8.65 7.70 -3.24
N LEU A 66 -9.27 6.55 -2.96
CA LEU A 66 -8.84 5.25 -3.50
C LEU A 66 -8.83 5.27 -5.02
N VAL A 67 -9.91 5.78 -5.64
CA VAL A 67 -9.99 5.91 -7.10
C VAL A 67 -8.89 6.81 -7.63
N GLN A 68 -8.69 7.97 -7.01
CA GLN A 68 -7.64 8.90 -7.40
C GLN A 68 -6.26 8.24 -7.39
N ILE A 69 -5.85 7.60 -6.28
CA ILE A 69 -4.49 7.04 -6.18
C ILE A 69 -4.27 5.84 -7.11
N LEU A 70 -5.30 5.02 -7.33
CA LEU A 70 -5.20 3.79 -8.12
C LEU A 70 -5.33 4.01 -9.63
N THR A 71 -5.89 5.15 -10.05
CA THR A 71 -5.92 5.58 -11.45
C THR A 71 -4.77 6.54 -11.80
N SER A 72 -4.07 7.07 -10.79
CA SER A 72 -2.97 8.01 -11.02
C SER A 72 -1.84 7.34 -11.79
N PRO A 73 -1.28 8.01 -12.82
CA PRO A 73 -0.16 7.46 -13.57
C PRO A 73 1.03 7.18 -12.64
N VAL A 74 1.73 6.09 -12.93
CA VAL A 74 2.95 5.72 -12.22
C VAL A 74 4.12 6.18 -13.05
N GLU A 75 4.85 7.19 -12.58
CA GLU A 75 6.08 7.57 -13.24
C GLU A 75 7.14 6.48 -12.96
N ILE A 76 7.67 5.86 -14.00
CA ILE A 76 8.76 4.91 -13.84
C ILE A 76 10.05 5.73 -13.80
N ASP A 77 10.48 6.12 -12.60
CA ASP A 77 11.85 6.58 -12.42
C ASP A 77 12.78 5.38 -12.61
N ARG A 78 13.59 5.42 -13.67
CA ARG A 78 14.55 4.35 -14.00
C ARG A 78 15.69 4.27 -12.99
N ASN A 79 15.84 5.26 -12.12
CA ASN A 79 16.90 5.32 -11.13
C ASN A 79 16.38 5.86 -9.78
N PRO A 80 15.42 5.16 -9.14
CA PRO A 80 14.71 5.68 -7.98
C PRO A 80 15.71 5.87 -6.84
N LYS A 81 15.98 7.14 -6.48
CA LYS A 81 16.79 7.42 -5.30
C LYS A 81 15.99 6.93 -4.08
N PRO A 82 16.53 6.02 -3.25
CA PRO A 82 15.88 5.63 -2.01
C PRO A 82 15.73 6.86 -1.13
N SER A 83 14.53 7.46 -1.12
CA SER A 83 14.10 8.40 -0.10
C SER A 83 13.72 7.59 1.14
N ILE A 84 14.72 6.95 1.75
CA ILE A 84 14.53 6.23 3.00
C ILE A 84 14.71 7.28 4.10
N ASP A 85 13.71 8.14 4.27
CA ASP A 85 13.52 8.76 5.58
C ASP A 85 13.05 7.62 6.51
N PRO A 86 13.91 7.13 7.43
CA PRO A 86 13.54 6.04 8.33
C PRO A 86 12.36 6.41 9.24
N ASP A 87 12.05 7.70 9.33
CA ASP A 87 10.97 8.25 10.11
C ASP A 87 9.74 8.60 9.26
N ALA A 88 9.77 8.40 7.94
CA ALA A 88 8.63 8.67 7.04
C ALA A 88 7.36 7.97 7.54
N HIS A 89 7.43 6.67 7.82
CA HIS A 89 6.29 5.92 8.36
C HIS A 89 5.80 6.45 9.72
N LYS A 90 6.72 6.91 10.59
CA LYS A 90 6.36 7.48 11.89
C LYS A 90 5.60 8.80 11.73
N LYS A 91 6.11 9.70 10.88
CA LYS A 91 5.48 10.98 10.57
C LYS A 91 4.11 10.77 9.91
N MET A 92 4.05 9.86 8.94
CA MET A 92 2.86 9.50 8.17
C MET A 92 1.72 9.00 9.07
N LEU A 93 2.02 8.05 9.96
CA LEU A 93 1.03 7.50 10.89
C LEU A 93 0.85 8.34 12.17
N LYS A 94 1.64 9.41 12.32
CA LYS A 94 1.71 10.27 13.52
C LYS A 94 1.98 9.45 14.79
N VAL A 95 2.94 8.53 14.72
CA VAL A 95 3.35 7.65 15.82
C VAL A 95 4.79 7.94 16.26
N ARG A 96 5.12 7.62 17.50
CA ARG A 96 6.45 7.85 18.09
C ARG A 96 7.45 6.77 17.71
N SER A 97 6.96 5.58 17.37
CA SER A 97 7.80 4.45 17.00
C SER A 97 7.13 3.55 15.95
N GLN A 98 7.94 2.82 15.18
CA GLN A 98 7.41 1.81 14.24
C GLN A 98 6.60 0.73 14.95
N LYS A 99 7.02 0.33 16.16
CA LYS A 99 6.28 -0.63 16.99
C LYS A 99 4.88 -0.11 17.35
N GLU A 100 4.76 1.18 17.69
CA GLU A 100 3.46 1.82 17.92
C GLU A 100 2.61 1.79 16.63
N GLY A 101 3.19 2.11 15.47
CA GLY A 101 2.50 1.97 14.18
C GLY A 101 1.91 0.58 13.96
N ILE A 102 2.72 -0.47 14.14
CA ILE A 102 2.31 -1.87 13.91
C ILE A 102 1.26 -2.36 14.89
N THR A 103 1.36 -1.93 16.14
CA THR A 103 0.40 -2.33 17.18
C THR A 103 -0.94 -1.61 17.04
N ARG A 104 -0.90 -0.33 16.62
CA ARG A 104 -2.10 0.51 16.49
C ARG A 104 -2.83 0.29 15.17
N TYR A 105 -2.13 0.10 14.06
CA TYR A 105 -2.75 0.08 12.73
C TYR A 105 -2.83 -1.33 12.14
N GLN A 106 -3.99 -1.64 11.58
CA GLN A 106 -4.12 -2.65 10.53
C GLN A 106 -3.54 -2.09 9.23
N HIS A 107 -2.98 -2.94 8.39
CA HIS A 107 -2.35 -2.53 7.13
C HIS A 107 -2.80 -3.47 6.02
N VAL A 108 -3.11 -2.89 4.86
CA VAL A 108 -3.45 -3.62 3.64
C VAL A 108 -2.67 -3.04 2.47
N GLY A 109 -2.27 -3.93 1.56
CA GLY A 109 -1.66 -3.55 0.29
C GLY A 109 -2.75 -3.36 -0.76
N LEU A 110 -2.58 -2.36 -1.62
CA LEU A 110 -3.50 -2.04 -2.71
C LEU A 110 -2.76 -2.17 -4.04
N ARG A 111 -3.42 -2.77 -5.03
CA ARG A 111 -2.91 -2.87 -6.39
C ARG A 111 -4.07 -2.95 -7.37
N VAL A 112 -3.94 -2.31 -8.53
CA VAL A 112 -4.81 -2.63 -9.68
C VAL A 112 -4.03 -3.50 -10.65
N ASP A 113 -4.64 -4.60 -11.07
CA ASP A 113 -4.08 -5.50 -12.05
C ASP A 113 -5.15 -5.90 -13.07
N ASP A 114 -4.86 -5.67 -14.36
CA ASP A 114 -5.78 -5.93 -15.47
C ASP A 114 -7.20 -5.37 -15.23
N GLY A 115 -7.28 -4.16 -14.67
CA GLY A 115 -8.54 -3.48 -14.34
C GLY A 115 -9.20 -3.92 -13.03
N VAL A 116 -8.67 -4.95 -12.36
CA VAL A 116 -9.21 -5.50 -11.12
C VAL A 116 -8.47 -4.91 -9.92
N LEU A 117 -9.21 -4.35 -8.96
CA LEU A 117 -8.64 -3.96 -7.67
C LEU A 117 -8.34 -5.21 -6.85
N GLN A 118 -7.11 -5.32 -6.38
CA GLN A 118 -6.63 -6.32 -5.45
C GLN A 118 -6.28 -5.67 -4.11
N VAL A 119 -6.84 -6.20 -3.02
CA VAL A 119 -6.54 -5.77 -1.66
C VAL A 119 -5.99 -6.95 -0.88
N THR A 120 -4.77 -6.79 -0.35
CA THR A 120 -4.03 -7.85 0.34
C THR A 120 -3.90 -7.50 1.82
N PRO A 121 -4.65 -8.16 2.72
CA PRO A 121 -4.47 -7.97 4.15
C PRO A 121 -3.09 -8.44 4.63
N SER A 122 -2.64 -7.82 5.72
CA SER A 122 -1.36 -8.18 6.33
C SER A 122 -1.53 -8.79 7.72
N GLN A 123 -0.46 -9.47 8.15
CA GLN A 123 -0.24 -9.96 9.48
C GLN A 123 0.84 -9.11 10.17
N ARG A 124 0.64 -8.77 11.43
CA ARG A 124 1.60 -8.07 12.27
C ARG A 124 2.68 -9.05 12.75
N ASP A 125 3.94 -8.73 12.46
CA ASP A 125 5.10 -9.39 13.06
C ASP A 125 5.75 -8.43 14.07
N LEU A 126 5.46 -8.67 15.36
CA LEU A 126 5.99 -7.88 16.45
C LEU A 126 7.48 -8.16 16.74
N LYS A 127 8.01 -9.31 16.29
CA LYS A 127 9.41 -9.68 16.49
C LYS A 127 10.29 -8.88 15.53
N THR A 128 9.92 -8.85 14.25
CA THR A 128 10.65 -8.09 13.23
C THR A 128 10.21 -6.64 13.15
N LYS A 129 9.11 -6.26 13.82
CA LYS A 129 8.48 -4.94 13.71
C LYS A 129 8.16 -4.65 12.24
N SER A 130 7.45 -5.56 11.59
CA SER A 130 6.94 -5.37 10.22
C SER A 130 5.51 -5.86 10.07
N TRP A 131 4.86 -5.44 8.98
CA TRP A 131 3.67 -6.11 8.46
C TRP A 131 4.10 -7.08 7.36
N LEU A 132 3.56 -8.29 7.36
CA LEU A 132 3.79 -9.32 6.35
C LEU A 132 2.49 -9.53 5.60
N TYR A 133 2.49 -9.44 4.28
CA TYR A 133 1.28 -9.72 3.51
C TYR A 133 0.85 -11.17 3.68
N SER A 134 -0.45 -11.39 3.83
CA SER A 134 -1.02 -12.73 3.87
C SER A 134 -1.16 -13.30 2.45
N ASP A 135 -1.41 -14.60 2.35
CA ASP A 135 -1.71 -15.27 1.08
C ASP A 135 -3.12 -14.96 0.57
N LEU A 136 -3.96 -14.28 1.37
CA LEU A 136 -5.30 -13.87 0.99
C LEU A 136 -5.24 -12.62 0.10
N VAL A 137 -5.93 -12.67 -1.04
CA VAL A 137 -6.11 -11.52 -1.93
C VAL A 137 -7.59 -11.37 -2.24
N LEU A 138 -8.19 -10.27 -1.79
CA LEU A 138 -9.56 -9.90 -2.12
C LEU A 138 -9.58 -9.12 -3.43
N LYS A 139 -10.61 -9.30 -4.25
CA LYS A 139 -10.69 -8.75 -5.61
C LYS A 139 -12.03 -8.08 -5.88
N GLU A 140 -12.01 -6.97 -6.61
CA GLU A 140 -13.20 -6.24 -7.05
C GLU A 140 -13.01 -5.70 -8.47
N GLU A 141 -13.88 -6.09 -9.39
CA GLU A 141 -13.85 -5.66 -10.80
C GLU A 141 -14.57 -4.33 -11.00
N SER A 142 -15.65 -4.08 -10.25
CA SER A 142 -16.46 -2.86 -10.31
C SER A 142 -16.00 -1.82 -9.28
N TRP A 143 -14.73 -1.76 -8.95
CA TRP A 143 -14.21 -0.96 -7.83
C TRP A 143 -14.37 0.56 -8.02
N HIS A 144 -14.60 1.01 -9.25
CA HIS A 144 -14.94 2.38 -9.59
C HIS A 144 -16.38 2.77 -9.21
N GLU A 145 -17.28 1.80 -9.05
CA GLU A 145 -18.64 2.07 -8.60
C GLU A 145 -18.64 2.57 -7.15
N PRO A 146 -19.67 3.35 -6.75
CA PRO A 146 -19.76 3.89 -5.40
C PRO A 146 -19.60 2.80 -4.34
N ASP A 147 -18.81 3.11 -3.31
CA ASP A 147 -18.54 2.29 -2.13
C ASP A 147 -17.84 0.93 -2.35
N ARG A 148 -17.74 0.40 -3.58
CA ARG A 148 -17.16 -0.93 -3.86
C ARG A 148 -15.72 -1.08 -3.39
N ALA A 149 -14.84 -0.13 -3.76
CA ALA A 149 -13.44 -0.18 -3.32
C ALA A 149 -13.32 0.01 -1.81
N THR A 150 -14.18 0.84 -1.23
CA THR A 150 -14.20 1.14 0.22
C THR A 150 -14.69 -0.06 1.03
N ASP A 151 -15.74 -0.74 0.62
CA ASP A 151 -16.26 -1.92 1.29
C ASP A 151 -15.25 -3.07 1.23
N LEU A 152 -14.63 -3.30 0.05
CA LEU A 152 -13.53 -4.26 -0.08
C LEU A 152 -12.35 -3.92 0.84
N LEU A 153 -12.02 -2.62 0.96
CA LEU A 153 -10.96 -2.15 1.84
C LEU A 153 -11.27 -2.49 3.31
N PHE A 154 -12.50 -2.23 3.78
CA PHE A 154 -12.89 -2.55 5.15
C PHE A 154 -12.97 -4.06 5.40
N GLU A 155 -13.45 -4.84 4.44
CA GLU A 155 -13.39 -6.30 4.50
C GLU A 155 -11.95 -6.79 4.69
N ALA A 156 -11.01 -6.27 3.91
CA ALA A 156 -9.59 -6.58 4.07
C ALA A 156 -9.04 -6.18 5.44
N PHE A 157 -9.44 -5.02 5.99
CA PHE A 157 -9.04 -4.66 7.35
C PHE A 157 -9.53 -5.67 8.40
N THR A 158 -10.75 -6.20 8.26
CA THR A 158 -11.23 -7.26 9.17
C THR A 158 -10.46 -8.58 9.04
N ALA A 159 -9.88 -8.84 7.87
CA ALA A 159 -9.08 -10.03 7.60
C ALA A 159 -7.60 -9.92 8.07
N CYS A 160 -7.16 -8.74 8.52
CA CYS A 160 -5.80 -8.53 9.05
C CYS A 160 -5.59 -9.26 10.38
N LYS A 161 -4.35 -9.72 10.62
CA LYS A 161 -3.98 -10.52 11.81
C LYS A 161 -2.86 -9.88 12.63
#